data_AF-A0A8T4S6R1-F1
#
_entry.id   AF-A0A8T4S6R1-F1
#
_cell.length_a   1.000
_cell.length_b   1.000
_cell.length_c   1.000
_cell.angle_alpha   90.00
_cell.angle_beta   90.00
_cell.angle_gamma   90.00
#
_symmetry.space_group_name_H-M   'P 1'
#
loop_
_entity.id
_entity.type
_entity.pdbx_description
1 polymer ?
#
loop_
_entity_poly.entity_id
_entity_poly.type
_entity_poly.pdbx_seq_one_letter_code
_entity_poly.pdbx_strand_id
1 'polypeptide(L)' 'MAKIYTNRKGYKIFANSGKSVHRWMAEKKLGRPLKSNEVVHHRDEDKGNFRMGNLGVISRSFHAKLHNKKKNGKWFW' A
#
# COMPACT_ATOMS: atom_id res chain seq x y z
N MET A 1 -18.73 -3.02 12.24
CA MET A 1 -17.37 -2.96 11.65
C MET A 1 -17.44 -3.32 10.17
N ALA A 2 -16.69 -2.64 9.30
CA ALA A 2 -16.61 -3.03 7.89
C ALA A 2 -15.94 -4.41 7.77
N LYS A 3 -16.54 -5.34 7.05
CA LYS A 3 -15.93 -6.65 6.78
C LYS A 3 -14.72 -6.47 5.85
N ILE A 4 -13.62 -7.16 6.12
CA ILE A 4 -12.39 -7.12 5.32
C ILE A 4 -12.10 -8.54 4.81
N TYR A 5 -11.67 -8.66 3.56
CA TYR A 5 -11.19 -9.92 2.98
C TYR A 5 -9.84 -9.74 2.27
N THR A 6 -9.12 -10.83 2.06
CA THR A 6 -7.86 -10.82 1.28
C THR A 6 -8.18 -11.15 -0.18
N ASN A 7 -7.73 -10.31 -1.12
CA ASN A 7 -7.89 -10.60 -2.55
C ASN A 7 -6.80 -11.55 -3.07
N ARG A 8 -6.94 -12.03 -4.32
CA ARG A 8 -5.96 -12.92 -4.98
C ARG A 8 -4.52 -12.36 -5.00
N LYS A 9 -4.35 -11.04 -4.92
CA LYS A 9 -3.03 -10.37 -4.93
C LYS A 9 -2.41 -10.23 -3.52
N GLY A 10 -3.11 -10.69 -2.48
CA GLY A 10 -2.68 -10.64 -1.07
C GLY A 10 -3.09 -9.37 -0.33
N TYR A 11 -3.82 -8.44 -0.95
CA TYR A 11 -4.22 -7.18 -0.30
C TYR A 11 -5.53 -7.32 0.48
N LYS A 12 -5.61 -6.65 1.62
CA LYS A 12 -6.84 -6.46 2.39
C LYS A 12 -7.76 -5.46 1.70
N ILE A 13 -9.02 -5.84 1.49
CA ILE A 13 -10.07 -5.08 0.80
C ILE A 13 -11.30 -4.96 1.70
N PHE A 14 -11.92 -3.77 1.74
CA PHE A 14 -13.20 -3.57 2.38
C PHE A 14 -14.32 -4.22 1.56
N ALA A 15 -15.02 -5.20 2.13
CA ALA A 15 -16.05 -5.97 1.43
C ALA A 15 -17.23 -5.12 0.93
N ASN A 16 -17.57 -4.06 1.66
CA ASN A 16 -18.69 -3.19 1.31
C ASN A 16 -18.41 -2.22 0.17
N SER A 17 -17.14 -1.89 -0.10
CA SER A 17 -16.78 -0.83 -1.07
C SER A 17 -15.78 -1.29 -2.13
N GLY A 18 -15.17 -2.46 -1.98
CA GLY A 18 -14.06 -2.92 -2.82
C GLY A 18 -12.78 -2.08 -2.68
N LYS A 19 -12.76 -1.09 -1.77
CA LYS A 19 -11.60 -0.22 -1.58
C LYS A 19 -10.48 -0.94 -0.85
N SER A 20 -9.25 -0.63 -1.22
CA SER A 20 -8.08 -1.22 -0.58
C SER A 20 -7.81 -0.59 0.79
N VAL A 21 -7.67 -1.45 1.81
CA VAL A 21 -7.53 -1.02 3.21
C VAL A 21 -6.25 -0.22 3.41
N HIS A 22 -5.13 -0.67 2.83
CA HIS A 22 -3.85 0.03 2.99
C HIS A 22 -3.87 1.44 2.37
N ARG A 23 -4.57 1.63 1.24
CA ARG A 23 -4.74 2.97 0.63
C ARG A 23 -5.54 3.88 1.55
N TRP A 24 -6.66 3.37 2.06
CA TRP A 24 -7.50 4.13 2.98
C TRP A 24 -6.76 4.50 4.27
N MET A 25 -5.98 3.58 4.85
CA MET A 25 -5.15 3.85 6.03
C MET A 25 -4.08 4.90 5.76
N ALA A 26 -3.44 4.86 4.58
CA ALA A 26 -2.47 5.86 4.18
C ALA A 26 -3.10 7.25 3.97
N GLU A 27 -4.27 7.33 3.34
CA GLU A 27 -5.03 8.58 3.17
C GLU A 27 -5.46 9.16 4.51
N LYS A 28 -5.92 8.30 5.44
CA LYS A 28 -6.26 8.70 6.80
C LYS A 28 -5.05 9.24 7.56
N LYS A 29 -3.88 8.59 7.44
CA LYS A 29 -2.62 9.07 8.02
C LYS A 29 -2.18 10.42 7.45
N LEU A 30 -2.38 10.64 6.14
CA LEU A 30 -2.03 11.87 5.45
C LEU A 30 -3.01 13.03 5.69
N GLY A 31 -4.25 12.74 6.11
CA GLY A 31 -5.32 13.73 6.20
C GLY A 31 -5.82 14.22 4.83
N ARG A 32 -5.45 13.55 3.73
CA ARG A 32 -5.89 13.87 2.36
C ARG A 32 -5.93 12.63 1.46
N PRO A 33 -6.65 12.68 0.34
CA PRO A 33 -6.56 11.66 -0.69
C PRO A 33 -5.15 11.51 -1.27
N LEU A 34 -4.81 10.32 -1.74
CA LEU A 34 -3.59 10.09 -2.51
C LEU A 34 -3.69 10.80 -3.86
N LYS A 35 -2.61 11.46 -4.28
CA LYS A 35 -2.49 12.03 -5.62
C LYS A 35 -2.37 10.92 -6.66
N SER A 36 -2.70 11.23 -7.92
CA SER A 36 -2.62 10.28 -9.04
C SER A 36 -1.22 9.69 -9.25
N ASN A 37 -0.18 10.43 -8.85
CA ASN A 37 1.23 10.03 -8.94
C ASN A 37 1.77 9.40 -7.64
N GLU A 38 0.94 9.16 -6.63
CA GLU A 38 1.34 8.57 -5.34
C GLU A 38 0.91 7.10 -5.23
N VAL A 39 1.77 6.28 -4.62
CA VAL A 39 1.51 4.88 -4.30
C VAL A 39 1.86 4.59 -2.85
N VAL A 40 1.16 3.61 -2.27
CA VAL A 40 1.44 3.13 -0.92
C VAL A 40 2.39 1.95 -1.02
N HIS A 41 3.43 1.99 -0.21
CA HIS A 41 4.42 0.93 -0.04
C HIS A 41 4.34 0.36 1.38
N HIS A 42 4.49 -0.95 1.51
CA HIS A 42 4.54 -1.65 2.80
C HIS A 42 6.01 -1.89 3.14
N ARG A 43 6.50 -1.33 4.25
CA ARG A 43 7.93 -1.40 4.63
C ARG A 43 8.39 -2.83 4.91
N ASP A 44 7.51 -3.65 5.48
CA ASP A 44 7.78 -5.06 5.81
C ASP A 44 7.43 -6.05 4.68
N GLU A 45 7.03 -5.55 3.51
CA GLU A 45 6.58 -6.34 2.35
C GLU A 45 5.31 -7.18 2.59
N ASP A 46 4.72 -7.15 3.78
CA ASP A 46 3.47 -7.85 4.09
C ASP A 46 2.26 -6.99 3.70
N LYS A 47 1.60 -7.36 2.59
CA LYS A 47 0.36 -6.74 2.09
C LYS A 47 -0.82 -6.86 3.07
N GLY A 48 -0.72 -7.75 4.06
CA GLY A 48 -1.65 -7.91 5.17
C GLY A 48 -1.44 -6.90 6.30
N ASN A 49 -0.25 -6.33 6.45
CA ASN A 49 0.08 -5.39 7.52
C ASN A 49 -0.23 -3.94 7.12
N PHE A 50 -1.48 -3.53 7.35
CA PHE A 50 -1.96 -2.16 7.08
C PHE A 50 -1.81 -1.19 8.27
N ARG A 51 -0.92 -1.47 9.25
CA ARG A 51 -0.63 -0.52 10.35
C ARG A 51 -0.09 0.78 9.76
N MET A 52 -0.59 1.94 10.21
CA MET A 52 -0.18 3.25 9.66
C MET A 52 1.34 3.48 9.68
N GLY A 53 2.06 2.96 10.69
CA GLY A 53 3.52 3.04 10.78
C GLY A 53 4.27 2.20 9.74
N ASN A 54 3.65 1.13 9.24
CA ASN A 54 4.20 0.24 8.21
C ASN A 54 3.99 0.76 6.77
N LEU A 55 3.10 1.75 6.61
CA LEU A 55 2.74 2.31 5.30
C LEU A 55 3.53 3.59 5.00
N GLY A 56 4.19 3.61 3.85
CA GLY A 56 4.84 4.78 3.25
C GLY A 56 4.12 5.23 1.98
N VAL A 57 3.95 6.53 1.78
CA VAL A 57 3.42 7.11 0.54
C VAL A 57 4.57 7.72 -0.26
N ILE A 58 4.76 7.25 -1.47
CA ILE A 58 5.90 7.61 -2.32
C ILE A 58 5.42 7.87 -3.75
N SER A 59 6.20 8.59 -4.55
CA SER A 59 5.84 8.82 -5.94
C SER A 59 5.97 7.53 -6.76
N ARG A 60 5.13 7.39 -7.80
CA ARG A 60 5.19 6.27 -8.77
C ARG A 60 6.57 6.15 -9.40
N SER A 61 7.21 7.26 -9.73
CA SER A 61 8.55 7.28 -10.33
C SER A 61 9.61 6.81 -9.35
N PHE A 62 9.51 7.21 -8.07
CA PHE A 62 10.41 6.71 -7.04
C PHE A 62 10.19 5.21 -6.80
N HIS A 63 8.94 4.76 -6.71
CA HIS A 63 8.61 3.34 -6.60
C HIS A 63 9.15 2.54 -7.79
N ALA A 64 9.04 3.06 -9.02
CA ALA A 64 9.60 2.42 -10.20
C ALA A 64 11.14 2.35 -10.14
N LYS A 65 11.84 3.42 -9.69
CA LYS A 65 13.29 3.42 -9.50
C LYS A 65 13.73 2.39 -8.46
N LEU A 66 13.01 2.29 -7.35
CA LEU A 66 13.22 1.27 -6.34
C LEU A 66 13.14 -0.14 -6.95
N HIS A 67 12.13 -0.38 -7.80
CA HIS A 67 11.93 -1.66 -8.50
C HIS A 67 12.85 -1.91 -9.68
N ASN A 68 13.47 -0.88 -10.24
CA ASN A 68 14.39 -1.04 -11.36
C ASN A 68 15.80 -1.38 -10.86
N LYS A 69 16.14 -1.07 -9.61
CA LYS A 69 17.42 -1.45 -8.96
C LYS A 69 17.48 -2.93 -8.55
N LYS A 70 16.69 -3.79 -9.22
CA LYS A 70 16.50 -5.22 -8.96
C LYS A 70 17.82 -6.00 -9.01
N LYS A 71 18.30 -6.44 -7.85
CA LYS A 71 18.86 -7.79 -7.69
C LYS A 71 17.92 -8.57 -6.77
N ASN A 72 17.38 -9.69 -7.25
CA ASN A 72 16.78 -10.77 -6.44
C ASN A 72 15.37 -10.59 -5.84
N GLY A 73 14.47 -9.84 -6.51
CA GLY A 73 13.02 -10.03 -6.29
C GLY A 73 12.46 -9.66 -4.92
N LYS A 74 13.18 -8.85 -4.14
CA LYS A 74 12.74 -8.35 -2.82
C LYS A 74 12.45 -6.85 -2.87
N TRP A 75 11.46 -6.42 -2.11
CA TRP A 75 10.79 -5.12 -2.19
C TRP A 75 11.35 -4.18 -1.11
N PHE A 76 12.66 -3.92 -1.11
CA PHE A 76 13.31 -3.16 -0.03
C PHE A 76 13.00 -1.67 -0.05
N TRP A 77 12.56 -1.15 1.10
CA TRP A 77 12.86 0.19 1.64
C TRP A 77 13.61 0.03 2.95
#